data_AF-A0A0F9MSD8-F1
#
_entry.id   AF-A0A0F9MSD8-F1
#
_cell.length_a   1.000
_cell.length_b   1.000
_cell.length_c   1.000
_cell.angle_alpha   90.00
_cell.angle_beta   90.00
_cell.angle_gamma   90.00
#
_symmetry.space_group_name_H-M   'P 1'
#
loop_
_entity.id
_entity.type
_entity.pdbx_description
1 polymer ?
#
loop_
_entity_poly.entity_id
_entity_poly.type
_entity_poly.pdbx_seq_one_letter_code
_entity_poly.pdbx_strand_id
1 'polypeptide(L)'
;MYDTYGILVMKENKNIMLKAESSHLQEFGKKKDHIPYRKAIIRELMTIGEEVVESCGEYYKMRDFINNDYIPAIKRRIEIIKKKHNGLHYDNLNADTIFKNLNKKQKLKAQVLKRIEDIANKNSISDFNQILDLYMIILAIQDFALGGNAEEIADNLNAVPSSILYTAKHVFMNQDLYSIRFYNSRNLKKDILSIAEDVNNGKIRKSN
;
A
#
# COMPACT_ATOMS: atom_id res chain seq x y z
N MET A 1 25.16 -18.39 24.02
CA MET A 1 23.83 -18.22 24.62
C MET A 1 23.40 -16.78 24.36
N TYR A 2 22.61 -16.54 23.31
CA TYR A 2 21.99 -15.24 23.05
C TYR A 2 20.57 -15.45 22.53
N ASP A 3 19.62 -14.99 23.34
CA ASP A 3 18.28 -14.47 23.06
C ASP A 3 17.37 -15.18 22.05
N THR A 4 16.82 -16.31 22.48
CA THR A 4 15.63 -16.97 21.90
C THR A 4 14.33 -16.17 22.12
N TYR A 5 14.31 -15.15 22.99
CA TYR A 5 13.12 -14.36 23.30
C TYR A 5 12.71 -13.40 22.16
N GLY A 6 13.67 -12.76 21.48
CA GLY A 6 13.35 -11.82 20.39
C GLY A 6 12.79 -12.47 19.11
N ILE A 7 13.11 -13.75 18.88
CA ILE A 7 12.66 -14.49 17.69
C ILE A 7 11.30 -15.14 17.92
N LEU A 8 10.97 -15.53 19.17
CA LEU A 8 9.64 -16.03 19.51
C LEU A 8 8.58 -14.92 19.43
N VAL A 9 8.88 -13.72 19.95
CA VAL A 9 7.93 -12.58 19.93
C VAL A 9 7.55 -12.15 18.51
N MET A 10 8.49 -12.22 17.54
CA MET A 10 8.17 -11.88 16.15
C MET A 10 7.38 -12.98 15.42
N LYS A 11 7.55 -14.26 15.78
CA LYS A 11 6.79 -15.37 15.17
C LYS A 11 5.39 -15.50 15.75
N GLU A 12 5.20 -15.25 17.04
CA GLU A 12 3.88 -15.19 17.67
C GLU A 12 3.08 -13.99 17.16
N ASN A 13 3.70 -12.82 16.98
CA ASN A 13 3.04 -11.65 16.39
C ASN A 13 2.55 -11.88 14.95
N LYS A 14 3.27 -12.67 14.15
CA LYS A 14 2.87 -12.98 12.77
C LYS A 14 1.66 -13.92 12.69
N ASN A 15 1.58 -14.90 13.61
CA ASN A 15 0.45 -15.85 13.67
C ASN A 15 -0.79 -15.26 14.38
N ILE A 16 -0.61 -14.30 15.28
CA ILE A 16 -1.70 -13.53 15.88
C ILE A 16 -2.25 -12.51 14.87
N MET A 17 -1.39 -11.85 14.07
CA MET A 17 -1.81 -11.02 12.94
C MET A 17 -2.68 -11.80 11.95
N LEU A 18 -2.23 -12.96 11.48
CA LEU A 18 -2.98 -13.74 10.48
C LEU A 18 -4.35 -14.27 10.98
N LYS A 19 -4.51 -14.53 12.28
CA LYS A 19 -5.81 -14.94 12.85
C LYS A 19 -6.74 -13.76 13.13
N ALA A 20 -6.19 -12.62 13.55
CA ALA A 20 -6.92 -11.36 13.73
C ALA A 20 -7.37 -10.75 12.38
N GLU A 21 -6.55 -10.89 11.33
CA GLU A 21 -6.83 -10.46 9.95
C GLU A 21 -8.13 -11.06 9.37
N SER A 22 -8.52 -12.26 9.79
CA SER A 22 -9.76 -12.90 9.34
C SER A 22 -11.03 -12.43 10.07
N SER A 23 -10.91 -11.96 11.32
CA SER A 23 -12.05 -11.51 12.12
C SER A 23 -12.35 -10.02 11.95
N HIS A 24 -11.32 -9.18 11.74
CA HIS A 24 -11.49 -7.73 11.63
C HIS A 24 -12.11 -7.27 10.30
N LEU A 25 -11.96 -8.05 9.23
CA LEU A 25 -12.61 -7.78 7.94
C LEU A 25 -14.13 -8.02 7.97
N GLN A 26 -14.64 -8.81 8.92
CA GLN A 26 -16.08 -9.03 9.12
C GLN A 26 -16.76 -7.92 9.96
N GLU A 27 -16.00 -7.19 10.79
CA GLU A 27 -16.56 -6.10 11.60
C GLU A 27 -16.88 -4.83 10.81
N PHE A 28 -16.30 -4.65 9.61
CA PHE A 28 -16.71 -3.61 8.66
C PHE A 28 -18.17 -3.74 8.18
N GLY A 29 -18.79 -4.91 8.36
CA GLY A 29 -20.20 -5.13 8.05
C GLY A 29 -21.18 -4.63 9.12
N LYS A 30 -20.70 -4.22 10.30
CA LYS A 30 -21.58 -3.92 11.45
C LYS A 30 -21.18 -2.63 12.16
N LYS A 31 -21.55 -1.47 11.61
CA LYS A 31 -22.21 -0.35 12.32
C LYS A 31 -22.24 0.93 11.45
N LYS A 32 -23.47 1.45 11.32
CA LYS A 32 -23.91 2.82 11.01
C LYS A 32 -22.80 3.85 10.68
N ASP A 33 -22.78 4.28 9.43
CA ASP A 33 -22.44 5.63 8.96
C ASP A 33 -21.45 6.46 9.79
N HIS A 34 -20.16 6.09 9.79
CA HIS A 34 -19.04 7.00 10.10
C HIS A 34 -18.56 7.78 8.86
N ILE A 35 -19.50 8.27 8.06
CA ILE A 35 -19.28 8.88 6.73
C ILE A 35 -18.43 10.18 6.72
N PRO A 36 -18.42 11.07 7.74
CA PRO A 36 -17.65 12.32 7.67
C PRO A 36 -16.12 12.14 7.82
N TYR A 37 -15.68 11.22 8.68
CA TYR A 37 -14.27 11.08 9.07
C TYR A 37 -13.41 10.51 7.94
N ARG A 38 -13.97 9.59 7.14
CA ARG A 38 -13.21 8.92 6.06
C ARG A 38 -12.75 9.88 4.97
N LYS A 39 -13.56 10.88 4.59
CA LYS A 39 -13.15 11.88 3.58
C LYS A 39 -12.04 12.79 4.08
N ALA A 40 -12.10 13.21 5.34
CA ALA A 40 -11.06 14.03 5.95
C ALA A 40 -9.74 13.25 6.06
N ILE A 41 -9.80 12.00 6.56
CA ILE A 41 -8.65 11.09 6.63
C ILE A 41 -8.07 10.83 5.25
N ILE A 42 -8.89 10.49 4.25
CA ILE A 42 -8.44 10.26 2.87
C ILE A 42 -7.73 11.49 2.33
N ARG A 43 -8.26 12.70 2.57
CA ARG A 43 -7.61 13.95 2.14
C ARG A 43 -6.26 14.14 2.80
N GLU A 44 -6.16 14.00 4.12
CA GLU A 44 -4.90 14.16 4.84
C GLU A 44 -3.85 13.13 4.36
N LEU A 45 -4.27 11.87 4.17
CA LEU A 45 -3.42 10.81 3.63
C LEU A 45 -2.98 11.12 2.18
N MET A 46 -3.88 11.62 1.33
CA MET A 46 -3.54 12.04 -0.04
C MET A 46 -2.49 13.15 -0.04
N THR A 47 -2.63 14.16 0.82
CA THR A 47 -1.62 15.23 0.96
C THR A 47 -0.26 14.67 1.37
N ILE A 48 -0.21 13.72 2.32
CA ILE A 48 1.06 13.04 2.65
C ILE A 48 1.60 12.29 1.43
N GLY A 49 0.75 11.60 0.67
CA GLY A 49 1.11 10.91 -0.56
C GLY A 49 1.76 11.85 -1.58
N GLU A 50 1.13 12.98 -1.87
CA GLU A 50 1.61 14.00 -2.82
C GLU A 50 2.97 14.58 -2.41
N GLU A 51 3.13 14.98 -1.15
CA GLU A 51 4.40 15.52 -0.64
C GLU A 51 5.56 14.51 -0.74
N VAL A 52 5.27 13.23 -0.49
CA VAL A 52 6.29 12.18 -0.61
C VAL A 52 6.59 11.87 -2.07
N VAL A 53 5.59 11.93 -2.96
CA VAL A 53 5.77 11.79 -4.41
C VAL A 53 6.68 12.89 -4.95
N GLU A 54 6.51 14.14 -4.53
CA GLU A 54 7.44 15.22 -4.88
C GLU A 54 8.89 14.91 -4.46
N SER A 55 9.05 14.22 -3.33
CA SER A 55 10.37 13.87 -2.77
C SER A 55 10.98 12.60 -3.37
N CYS A 56 10.16 11.64 -3.79
CA CYS A 56 10.56 10.26 -4.13
C CYS A 56 10.26 9.88 -5.58
N GLY A 57 9.54 10.71 -6.32
CA GLY A 57 9.00 10.41 -7.64
C GLY A 57 7.63 9.74 -7.57
N GLU A 58 7.37 8.77 -8.43
CA GLU A 58 6.02 8.25 -8.68
C GLU A 58 5.39 7.45 -7.51
N TYR A 59 4.05 7.40 -7.47
CA TYR A 59 3.28 6.69 -6.44
C TYR A 59 3.63 5.20 -6.27
N TYR A 60 3.98 4.47 -7.34
CA TYR A 60 4.37 3.07 -7.21
C TYR A 60 5.67 2.90 -6.40
N LYS A 61 6.65 3.81 -6.59
CA LYS A 61 7.89 3.83 -5.80
C LYS A 61 7.61 4.11 -4.34
N MET A 62 6.53 4.84 -4.06
CA MET A 62 6.12 5.16 -2.70
C MET A 62 5.59 3.92 -1.97
N ARG A 63 4.81 3.06 -2.62
CA ARG A 63 4.35 1.81 -2.02
C ARG A 63 5.54 0.93 -1.60
N ASP A 64 6.49 0.75 -2.52
CA ASP A 64 7.72 0.00 -2.25
C ASP A 64 8.53 0.62 -1.13
N PHE A 65 8.62 1.95 -1.10
CA PHE A 65 9.27 2.70 -0.04
C PHE A 65 8.63 2.44 1.33
N ILE A 66 7.30 2.48 1.43
CA ILE A 66 6.57 2.21 2.68
C ILE A 66 6.79 0.76 3.13
N ASN A 67 6.79 -0.20 2.20
CA ASN A 67 6.96 -1.61 2.53
C ASN A 67 8.42 -2.01 2.82
N ASN A 68 9.41 -1.30 2.29
CA ASN A 68 10.80 -1.72 2.39
C ASN A 68 11.41 -1.46 3.77
N ASP A 69 12.04 -2.47 4.36
CA ASP A 69 12.88 -2.31 5.55
C ASP A 69 14.32 -1.92 5.14
N TYR A 70 14.71 -0.68 5.44
CA TYR A 70 16.06 -0.19 5.13
C TYR A 70 17.10 -0.61 6.17
N ILE A 71 16.71 -1.10 7.36
CA ILE A 71 17.65 -1.42 8.44
C ILE A 71 18.67 -2.50 8.03
N PRO A 72 18.29 -3.62 7.37
CA PRO A 72 19.26 -4.61 6.91
C PRO A 72 20.22 -4.05 5.86
N ALA A 73 19.74 -3.21 4.94
CA ALA A 73 20.59 -2.57 3.93
C ALA A 73 21.62 -1.62 4.58
N ILE A 74 21.19 -0.82 5.56
CA ILE A 74 22.06 0.08 6.33
C ILE A 74 23.12 -0.72 7.08
N LYS A 75 22.72 -1.76 7.82
CA LYS A 75 23.65 -2.63 8.57
C LYS A 75 24.69 -3.26 7.64
N ARG A 76 24.26 -3.82 6.51
CA ARG A 76 25.17 -4.38 5.49
C ARG A 76 26.16 -3.34 4.97
N ARG A 77 25.71 -2.10 4.71
CA ARG A 77 26.59 -1.04 4.21
C ARG A 77 27.63 -0.64 5.25
N ILE A 78 27.25 -0.54 6.53
CA ILE A 78 28.18 -0.26 7.63
C ILE A 78 29.29 -1.32 7.69
N GLU A 79 28.95 -2.61 7.57
CA GLU A 79 29.94 -3.69 7.60
C GLU A 79 30.91 -3.64 6.40
N ILE A 80 30.44 -3.23 5.22
CA ILE A 80 31.31 -3.02 4.05
C ILE A 80 32.31 -1.88 4.30
N ILE A 81 31.83 -0.76 4.88
CA ILE A 81 32.67 0.39 5.20
C ILE A 81 33.76 0.00 6.21
N LYS A 82 33.38 -0.73 7.27
CA LYS A 82 34.31 -1.24 8.29
C LYS A 82 35.44 -2.06 7.68
N LYS A 83 35.11 -2.98 6.77
CA LYS A 83 36.09 -3.85 6.09
C LYS A 83 37.03 -3.07 5.18
N LYS A 84 36.55 -2.02 4.52
CA LYS A 84 37.36 -1.22 3.60
C LYS A 84 38.35 -0.29 4.30
N HIS A 85 38.02 0.17 5.50
CA HIS A 85 38.77 1.23 6.19
C HIS A 85 39.38 0.80 7.55
N ASN A 86 39.49 -0.51 7.82
CA ASN A 86 40.00 -1.06 9.09
C ASN A 86 39.34 -0.46 10.34
N GLY A 87 38.03 -0.25 10.30
CA GLY A 87 37.29 0.38 11.40
C GLY A 87 36.15 1.27 10.89
N LEU A 88 35.27 1.67 11.81
CA LEU A 88 34.19 2.61 11.52
C LEU A 88 34.54 3.99 12.07
N HIS A 89 34.83 4.93 11.17
CA HIS A 89 34.99 6.33 11.51
C HIS A 89 33.83 7.16 10.97
N TYR A 90 33.51 8.26 11.64
CA TYR A 90 32.43 9.17 11.27
C TYR A 90 32.62 9.74 9.86
N ASP A 91 33.85 10.11 9.50
CA ASP A 91 34.17 10.64 8.17
C ASP A 91 33.90 9.61 7.07
N ASN A 92 34.08 8.31 7.35
CA ASN A 92 33.79 7.24 6.40
C ASN A 92 32.29 7.16 6.10
N LEU A 93 31.44 7.32 7.13
CA LEU A 93 29.99 7.36 6.98
C LEU A 93 29.54 8.60 6.20
N ASN A 94 30.19 9.75 6.45
CA ASN A 94 29.90 10.99 5.75
C ASN A 94 30.43 11.01 4.31
N ALA A 95 31.49 10.28 3.99
CA ALA A 95 31.94 10.14 2.61
C ALA A 95 31.04 9.18 1.80
N ASP A 96 30.37 8.24 2.47
CA ASP A 96 29.61 7.17 1.80
C ASP A 96 28.21 7.61 1.32
N THR A 97 28.08 7.82 0.01
CA THR A 97 26.83 8.27 -0.62
C THR A 97 25.69 7.26 -0.50
N ILE A 98 25.98 5.97 -0.56
CA ILE A 98 24.98 4.89 -0.45
C ILE A 98 24.38 4.87 0.96
N PHE A 99 25.23 4.93 2.00
CA PHE A 99 24.80 5.01 3.39
C PHE A 99 23.96 6.26 3.64
N LYS A 100 24.40 7.44 3.14
CA LYS A 100 23.62 8.69 3.24
C LYS A 100 22.23 8.55 2.62
N ASN A 101 22.13 7.97 1.42
CA ASN A 101 20.86 7.77 0.74
C ASN A 101 19.94 6.81 1.47
N LEU A 102 20.46 5.67 1.97
CA LEU A 102 19.67 4.73 2.76
C LEU A 102 19.14 5.36 4.06
N ASN A 103 19.97 6.12 4.77
CA ASN A 103 19.54 6.83 5.97
C ASN A 103 18.52 7.93 5.67
N LYS A 104 18.70 8.68 4.59
CA LYS A 104 17.72 9.70 4.17
C LYS A 104 16.36 9.05 3.93
N LYS A 105 16.32 7.92 3.21
CA LYS A 105 15.09 7.15 2.97
C LYS A 105 14.47 6.64 4.27
N GLN A 106 15.26 6.05 5.16
CA GLN A 106 14.75 5.56 6.45
C GLN A 106 14.18 6.68 7.32
N LYS A 107 14.82 7.85 7.37
CA LYS A 107 14.33 9.01 8.13
C LYS A 107 13.02 9.55 7.56
N LEU A 108 12.94 9.71 6.24
CA LEU A 108 11.71 10.14 5.58
C LEU A 108 10.57 9.15 5.86
N LYS A 109 10.84 7.84 5.79
CA LYS A 109 9.84 6.80 6.08
C LYS A 109 9.30 6.93 7.50
N ALA A 110 10.18 7.10 8.48
CA ALA A 110 9.77 7.28 9.87
C ALA A 110 8.90 8.52 10.07
N GLN A 111 9.22 9.64 9.41
CA GLN A 111 8.40 10.86 9.43
C GLN A 111 7.01 10.64 8.83
N VAL A 112 6.93 9.93 7.70
CA VAL A 112 5.65 9.60 7.05
C VAL A 112 4.80 8.71 7.95
N LEU A 113 5.36 7.62 8.50
CA LEU A 113 4.63 6.73 9.40
C LEU A 113 4.13 7.47 10.66
N LYS A 114 4.94 8.39 11.19
CA LYS A 114 4.55 9.20 12.34
C LYS A 114 3.35 10.11 12.02
N ARG A 115 3.35 10.76 10.85
CA ARG A 115 2.21 11.58 10.42
C ARG A 115 0.94 10.76 10.24
N ILE A 116 1.04 9.55 9.70
CA ILE A 116 -0.09 8.63 9.55
C ILE A 116 -0.65 8.24 10.94
N GLU A 117 0.23 7.99 11.91
CA GLU A 117 -0.16 7.72 13.30
C GLU A 117 -0.86 8.92 13.94
N ASP A 118 -0.37 10.13 13.70
CA ASP A 118 -0.98 11.36 14.21
C ASP A 118 -2.39 11.59 13.61
N ILE A 119 -2.62 11.21 12.34
CA ILE A 119 -3.96 11.21 11.73
C ILE A 119 -4.89 10.24 12.46
N ALA A 120 -4.42 9.02 12.75
CA ALA A 120 -5.21 8.02 13.47
C ALA A 120 -5.63 8.58 14.85
N ASN A 121 -4.67 9.10 15.60
CA ASN A 121 -4.90 9.69 16.92
C ASN A 121 -5.87 10.88 16.87
N LYS A 122 -5.67 11.81 15.94
CA LYS A 122 -6.52 13.00 15.75
C LYS A 122 -7.99 12.63 15.46
N ASN A 123 -8.20 11.53 14.75
CA ASN A 123 -9.53 11.05 14.38
C ASN A 123 -10.09 10.01 15.36
N SER A 124 -9.47 9.83 16.54
CA SER A 124 -9.88 8.86 17.56
C SER A 124 -9.93 7.41 17.04
N ILE A 125 -9.04 7.08 16.09
CA ILE A 125 -8.86 5.72 15.57
C ILE A 125 -7.69 5.11 16.30
N SER A 126 -7.97 4.10 17.13
CA SER A 126 -6.97 3.42 17.95
C SER A 126 -6.10 2.44 17.16
N ASP A 127 -6.54 2.05 15.96
CA ASP A 127 -5.85 1.07 15.14
C ASP A 127 -5.02 1.75 14.04
N PHE A 128 -3.72 1.92 14.31
CA PHE A 128 -2.77 2.44 13.33
C PHE A 128 -2.70 1.57 12.06
N ASN A 129 -2.82 0.25 12.19
CA ASN A 129 -2.71 -0.65 11.05
C ASN A 129 -3.86 -0.44 10.08
N GLN A 130 -5.08 -0.19 10.57
CA GLN A 130 -6.22 0.15 9.70
C GLN A 130 -5.99 1.42 8.88
N ILE A 131 -5.36 2.44 9.47
CA ILE A 131 -5.05 3.70 8.77
C ILE A 131 -3.92 3.50 7.77
N LEU A 132 -2.92 2.69 8.13
CA LEU A 132 -1.85 2.32 7.21
C LEU A 132 -2.38 1.49 6.03
N ASP A 133 -3.29 0.55 6.26
CA ASP A 133 -3.93 -0.25 5.19
C ASP A 133 -4.74 0.64 4.25
N LEU A 134 -5.54 1.56 4.81
CA LEU A 134 -6.26 2.56 4.02
C LEU A 134 -5.30 3.38 3.17
N TYR A 135 -4.16 3.79 3.74
CA TYR A 135 -3.14 4.52 3.02
C TYR A 135 -2.56 3.72 1.85
N MET A 136 -2.23 2.45 2.08
CA MET A 136 -1.71 1.55 1.05
C MET A 136 -2.72 1.32 -0.08
N ILE A 137 -4.02 1.22 0.23
CA ILE A 137 -5.10 1.16 -0.76
C ILE A 137 -5.13 2.45 -1.60
N ILE A 138 -5.06 3.63 -0.96
CA ILE A 138 -5.04 4.93 -1.67
C ILE A 138 -3.86 5.00 -2.64
N LEU A 139 -2.66 4.61 -2.20
CA LEU A 139 -1.47 4.57 -3.06
C LEU A 139 -1.66 3.60 -4.24
N ALA A 140 -2.32 2.45 -4.02
CA ALA A 140 -2.59 1.48 -5.07
C ALA A 140 -3.61 1.94 -6.11
N ILE A 141 -4.59 2.71 -5.66
CA ILE A 141 -5.56 3.36 -6.52
C ILE A 141 -4.87 4.43 -7.38
N GLN A 142 -3.99 5.25 -6.83
CA GLN A 142 -3.25 6.29 -7.58
C GLN A 142 -2.23 5.73 -8.57
N ASP A 143 -1.75 4.51 -8.35
CA ASP A 143 -0.83 3.84 -9.26
C ASP A 143 -1.55 3.35 -10.53
N PHE A 144 -1.37 4.10 -11.62
CA PHE A 144 -1.86 3.75 -12.95
C PHE A 144 -0.95 2.79 -13.70
N ALA A 145 0.36 2.82 -13.45
CA ALA A 145 1.34 2.06 -14.22
C ALA A 145 1.24 0.55 -13.93
N LEU A 146 0.95 0.20 -12.68
CA LEU A 146 0.67 -1.17 -12.23
C LEU A 146 -0.84 -1.41 -12.06
N GLY A 147 -1.67 -0.59 -12.71
CA GLY A 147 -3.04 -0.30 -12.30
C GLY A 147 -4.03 -1.44 -12.47
N GLY A 148 -4.02 -2.37 -11.52
CA GLY A 148 -5.00 -3.45 -11.45
C GLY A 148 -6.42 -2.98 -11.13
N ASN A 149 -7.38 -3.85 -11.42
CA ASN A 149 -8.78 -3.64 -11.08
C ASN A 149 -9.03 -3.86 -9.56
N ALA A 150 -10.28 -3.70 -9.11
CA ALA A 150 -10.59 -3.81 -7.68
C ALA A 150 -10.27 -5.18 -7.07
N GLU A 151 -10.40 -6.26 -7.83
CA GLU A 151 -10.09 -7.63 -7.40
C GLU A 151 -8.57 -7.80 -7.27
N GLU A 152 -7.81 -7.37 -8.28
CA GLU A 152 -6.34 -7.46 -8.25
C GLU A 152 -5.72 -6.64 -7.11
N ILE A 153 -6.22 -5.44 -6.84
CA ILE A 153 -5.76 -4.63 -5.70
C ILE A 153 -6.14 -5.29 -4.38
N ALA A 154 -7.36 -5.84 -4.29
CA ALA A 154 -7.85 -6.52 -3.10
C ALA A 154 -7.00 -7.75 -2.78
N ASP A 155 -6.69 -8.57 -3.77
CA ASP A 155 -5.85 -9.77 -3.61
C ASP A 155 -4.45 -9.42 -3.13
N ASN A 156 -3.83 -8.38 -3.71
CA ASN A 156 -2.49 -7.91 -3.33
C ASN A 156 -2.42 -7.38 -1.89
N LEU A 157 -3.52 -6.83 -1.37
CA LEU A 157 -3.60 -6.20 -0.06
C LEU A 157 -4.39 -7.04 0.96
N ASN A 158 -4.79 -8.27 0.60
CA ASN A 158 -5.68 -9.12 1.39
C ASN A 158 -6.93 -8.36 1.91
N ALA A 159 -7.52 -7.54 1.04
CA ALA A 159 -8.65 -6.67 1.34
C ALA A 159 -9.92 -7.15 0.64
N VAL A 160 -11.06 -6.53 0.95
CA VAL A 160 -12.31 -6.82 0.24
C VAL A 160 -12.43 -5.90 -0.99
N PRO A 161 -12.77 -6.42 -2.20
CA PRO A 161 -12.90 -5.60 -3.41
C PRO A 161 -13.89 -4.42 -3.28
N SER A 162 -14.95 -4.58 -2.48
CA SER A 162 -15.91 -3.50 -2.20
C SER A 162 -15.28 -2.31 -1.47
N SER A 163 -14.33 -2.55 -0.55
CA SER A 163 -13.58 -1.48 0.11
C SER A 163 -12.68 -0.73 -0.88
N ILE A 164 -12.10 -1.43 -1.87
CA ILE A 164 -11.31 -0.79 -2.92
C ILE A 164 -12.19 0.12 -3.78
N LEU A 165 -13.33 -0.39 -4.28
CA LEU A 165 -14.28 0.38 -5.08
C LEU A 165 -14.79 1.62 -4.33
N TYR A 166 -15.12 1.47 -3.04
CA TYR A 166 -15.58 2.57 -2.20
C TYR A 166 -14.51 3.65 -2.05
N THR A 167 -13.27 3.26 -1.72
CA THR A 167 -12.16 4.21 -1.57
C THR A 167 -11.82 4.87 -2.90
N ALA A 168 -11.81 4.10 -3.99
CA ALA A 168 -11.50 4.60 -5.33
C ALA A 168 -12.48 5.69 -5.76
N LYS A 169 -13.78 5.58 -5.44
CA LYS A 169 -14.77 6.63 -5.71
C LYS A 169 -14.42 7.99 -5.07
N HIS A 170 -13.68 7.99 -3.97
CA HIS A 170 -13.27 9.22 -3.27
C HIS A 170 -11.90 9.74 -3.71
N VAL A 171 -11.05 8.87 -4.25
CA VAL A 171 -9.66 9.17 -4.62
C VAL A 171 -9.55 9.50 -6.11
N PHE A 172 -10.29 8.81 -6.97
CA PHE A 172 -10.35 9.10 -8.40
C PHE A 172 -11.24 10.31 -8.67
N MET A 173 -10.63 11.41 -9.10
CA MET A 173 -11.39 12.59 -9.54
C MET A 173 -11.91 12.46 -10.97
N ASN A 174 -11.23 11.71 -11.84
CA ASN A 174 -11.69 11.47 -13.21
C ASN A 174 -12.63 10.26 -13.25
N GLN A 175 -13.92 10.55 -13.46
CA GLN A 175 -14.98 9.54 -13.43
C GLN A 175 -14.95 8.58 -14.63
N ASP A 176 -14.44 9.03 -15.78
CA ASP A 176 -14.29 8.17 -16.97
C ASP A 176 -13.17 7.16 -16.75
N LEU A 177 -12.00 7.61 -16.28
CA LEU A 177 -10.88 6.73 -15.96
C LEU A 177 -11.21 5.76 -14.83
N TYR A 178 -11.95 6.21 -13.82
CA TYR A 178 -12.48 5.34 -12.77
C TYR A 178 -13.37 4.24 -13.35
N SER A 179 -14.30 4.58 -14.24
CA SER A 179 -15.21 3.63 -14.86
C SER A 179 -14.47 2.62 -15.73
N ILE A 180 -13.49 3.09 -16.53
CA ILE A 180 -12.63 2.23 -17.35
C ILE A 180 -11.87 1.23 -16.48
N ARG A 181 -11.27 1.66 -15.37
CA ARG A 181 -10.43 0.80 -14.54
C ARG A 181 -11.22 -0.17 -13.67
N PHE A 182 -12.32 0.29 -13.06
CA PHE A 182 -12.98 -0.46 -11.98
C PHE A 182 -14.34 -1.05 -12.35
N TYR A 183 -15.02 -0.52 -13.36
CA TYR A 183 -16.31 -1.05 -13.82
C TYR A 183 -16.21 -1.82 -15.14
N ASN A 184 -15.26 -1.44 -16.02
CA ASN A 184 -15.18 -2.02 -17.35
C ASN A 184 -14.72 -3.49 -17.34
N SER A 185 -14.01 -3.96 -16.32
CA SER A 185 -13.64 -5.39 -16.19
C SER A 185 -14.83 -6.31 -15.89
N ARG A 186 -15.82 -5.83 -15.10
CA ARG A 186 -17.09 -6.56 -14.87
C ARG A 186 -17.92 -6.66 -16.15
N ASN A 187 -17.91 -5.59 -16.94
CA ASN A 187 -18.58 -5.59 -18.23
C ASN A 187 -17.82 -6.44 -19.23
N LEU A 188 -16.49 -6.46 -19.24
CA LEU A 188 -15.71 -7.30 -20.14
C LEU A 188 -16.09 -8.78 -20.04
N LYS A 189 -16.30 -9.31 -18.82
CA LYS A 189 -16.77 -10.68 -18.63
C LYS A 189 -18.20 -10.87 -19.17
N LYS A 190 -19.08 -9.90 -18.93
CA LYS A 190 -20.46 -9.89 -19.46
C LYS A 190 -20.49 -9.78 -20.98
N ASP A 191 -19.62 -8.97 -21.56
CA ASP A 191 -19.48 -8.71 -22.98
C ASP A 191 -18.88 -9.94 -23.65
N ILE A 192 -17.87 -10.58 -23.05
CA ILE A 192 -17.33 -11.87 -23.51
C ILE A 192 -18.41 -12.96 -23.49
N LEU A 193 -19.21 -13.04 -22.42
CA LEU A 193 -20.31 -14.00 -22.33
C LEU A 193 -21.42 -13.70 -23.36
N SER A 194 -21.77 -12.43 -23.55
CA SER A 194 -22.74 -11.98 -24.55
C SER A 194 -22.25 -12.28 -25.97
N ILE A 195 -20.98 -12.04 -26.26
CA ILE A 195 -20.34 -12.37 -27.54
C ILE A 195 -20.35 -13.89 -27.75
N ALA A 196 -20.03 -14.68 -26.72
CA ALA A 196 -20.08 -16.14 -26.80
C ALA A 196 -21.50 -16.66 -27.08
N GLU A 197 -22.53 -16.06 -26.46
CA GLU A 197 -23.93 -16.34 -26.76
C GLU A 197 -24.30 -15.94 -28.19
N ASP A 198 -23.91 -14.75 -28.65
CA ASP A 198 -24.20 -14.28 -30.00
C ASP A 198 -23.49 -15.12 -31.08
N VAL A 199 -22.31 -15.67 -30.79
CA VAL A 199 -21.61 -16.66 -31.63
C VAL A 199 -22.36 -18.00 -31.63
N ASN A 200 -22.72 -18.55 -30.46
CA ASN A 200 -23.45 -19.81 -30.35
C ASN A 200 -24.83 -19.75 -31.03
N ASN A 201 -25.51 -18.61 -30.94
CA ASN A 201 -26.81 -18.37 -31.55
C ASN A 201 -26.69 -17.98 -33.04
N GLY A 202 -25.49 -17.96 -33.61
CA GLY A 202 -25.24 -17.72 -35.03
C GLY A 202 -25.52 -16.29 -35.51
N LYS A 203 -25.66 -15.32 -34.60
CA LYS A 203 -25.77 -13.89 -34.90
C LYS A 203 -24.43 -13.31 -35.35
N ILE A 204 -23.34 -13.75 -34.73
CA ILE A 204 -21.98 -13.43 -35.16
C ILE A 204 -21.46 -14.63 -35.96
N ARG A 205 -21.31 -14.45 -37.27
CA ARG A 205 -20.73 -15.47 -38.16
C ARG A 205 -19.30 -15.10 -38.49
N LYS A 206 -18.45 -16.12 -38.69
CA LYS A 206 -17.09 -15.92 -39.19
C LYS A 206 -17.16 -15.22 -40.55
N SER A 207 -16.50 -14.08 -40.68
CA SER A 207 -16.27 -13.46 -41.99
C SER A 207 -15.46 -14.43 -42.83
N ASN A 208 -15.98 -14.79 -44.02
CA ASN A 208 -15.26 -15.59 -45.00
C ASN A 208 -14.05 -14.84 -45.56
#